data_AF-A0A2V7AHQ6-F1
#
_entry.id   AF-A0A2V7AHQ6-F1
#
_cell.length_a   1.000
_cell.length_b   1.000
_cell.length_c   1.000
_cell.angle_alpha   90.00
_cell.angle_beta   90.00
_cell.angle_gamma   90.00
#
_symmetry.space_group_name_H-M   'P 1'
#
loop_
_entity.id
_entity.type
_entity.pdbx_description
1 polymer ?
#
loop_
_entity_poly.entity_id
_entity_poly.type
_entity_poly.pdbx_seq_one_letter_code
_entity_poly.pdbx_strand_id
1 'polypeptide(L)'
;MLKRFAFAHSLAVLCGAFYVVFYVLAVVQRDVFRFVFNAQFFGADVAALLPPSLTYGGFLGTLLMLIVGSWVAAFAWAWLYNRLAALGVD
;
A
#
# COMPACT_ATOMS: atom_id res chain seq x y z
N MET A 1 -20.82 -9.74 3.47
CA MET A 1 -20.16 -10.20 2.21
C MET A 1 -19.51 -9.02 1.53
N LEU A 2 -18.20 -9.10 1.28
CA LEU A 2 -17.42 -8.05 0.60
C LEU A 2 -17.74 -8.01 -0.90
N LYS A 3 -17.97 -6.82 -1.44
CA LYS A 3 -18.08 -6.61 -2.90
C LYS A 3 -16.68 -6.64 -3.51
N ARG A 4 -16.30 -7.79 -4.09
CA ARG A 4 -14.95 -8.10 -4.60
C ARG A 4 -14.31 -6.96 -5.40
N PHE A 5 -14.96 -6.51 -6.46
CA PHE A 5 -14.42 -5.45 -7.33
C PHE A 5 -14.34 -4.10 -6.63
N ALA A 6 -15.38 -3.71 -5.88
CA ALA A 6 -15.38 -2.45 -5.16
C ALA A 6 -14.24 -2.40 -4.13
N PHE A 7 -14.05 -3.48 -3.37
CA PHE A 7 -12.98 -3.59 -2.39
C PHE A 7 -11.59 -3.55 -3.04
N ALA A 8 -11.41 -4.26 -4.16
CA ALA A 8 -10.16 -4.26 -4.89
C ALA A 8 -9.81 -2.88 -5.46
N HIS A 9 -10.77 -2.19 -6.09
CA HIS A 9 -10.56 -0.82 -6.57
C HIS A 9 -10.27 0.16 -5.43
N SER A 10 -11.04 0.10 -4.34
CA SER A 10 -10.82 1.01 -3.21
C SER A 10 -9.46 0.82 -2.57
N LEU A 11 -9.01 -0.43 -2.37
CA LEU A 11 -7.70 -0.68 -1.77
C LEU A 11 -6.57 -0.26 -2.69
N ALA A 12 -6.69 -0.54 -4.00
CA ALA A 12 -5.70 -0.12 -4.98
C ALA A 12 -5.56 1.40 -5.05
N VAL A 13 -6.67 2.14 -5.05
CA VAL A 13 -6.67 3.61 -5.02
C VAL A 13 -6.08 4.11 -3.70
N LEU A 14 -6.45 3.52 -2.56
CA LEU A 14 -5.92 3.89 -1.26
C LEU A 14 -4.39 3.73 -1.23
N CYS A 15 -3.89 2.53 -1.55
CA CYS A 15 -2.46 2.24 -1.56
C CYS A 15 -1.70 3.15 -2.54
N GLY A 16 -2.23 3.33 -3.75
CA GLY A 16 -1.64 4.23 -4.75
C GLY A 16 -1.57 5.68 -4.27
N ALA A 17 -2.65 6.21 -3.71
CA ALA A 17 -2.71 7.57 -3.19
C ALA A 17 -1.72 7.79 -2.04
N PHE A 18 -1.68 6.87 -1.07
CA PHE A 18 -0.72 6.93 0.04
C PHE A 18 0.72 6.87 -0.44
N TYR A 19 1.03 6.02 -1.41
CA TYR A 19 2.37 5.96 -1.99
C TYR A 19 2.78 7.29 -2.64
N VAL A 20 1.89 7.92 -3.42
CA VAL A 20 2.16 9.23 -4.02
C VAL A 20 2.40 10.30 -2.94
N VAL A 21 1.56 10.35 -1.91
CA VAL A 21 1.73 11.29 -0.80
C VAL A 21 3.07 11.08 -0.08
N PHE A 22 3.41 9.84 0.26
CA PHE A 22 4.70 9.54 0.89
C PHE A 22 5.89 9.82 -0.02
N TYR A 23 5.77 9.57 -1.31
CA TYR A 23 6.82 9.89 -2.28
C TYR A 23 7.07 11.40 -2.36
N VAL A 24 6.01 12.20 -2.46
CA VAL A 24 6.11 13.67 -2.44
C VAL A 24 6.75 14.14 -1.14
N LEU A 25 6.34 13.59 0.01
CA LEU A 25 6.93 13.94 1.29
C LEU A 25 8.41 13.56 1.38
N ALA A 26 8.79 12.39 0.88
CA ALA A 26 10.17 11.92 0.84
C ALA A 26 11.09 12.82 0.00
N VAL A 27 10.55 13.41 -1.07
CA VAL A 27 11.28 14.33 -1.95
C VAL A 27 11.35 15.75 -1.38
N VAL A 28 10.27 16.26 -0.79
CA VAL A 28 10.16 17.66 -0.33
C VAL A 28 10.71 17.86 1.08
N GLN A 29 10.46 16.93 2.01
CA GLN A 29 10.83 17.01 3.42
C GLN A 29 11.22 15.62 3.97
N ARG A 30 12.45 15.20 3.68
CA ARG A 30 12.95 13.84 3.99
C ARG A 30 12.86 13.49 5.47
N ASP A 31 13.13 14.43 6.37
CA ASP A 31 13.10 14.17 7.82
C ASP A 31 11.67 13.94 8.33
N VAL A 32 10.70 14.72 7.82
CA VAL A 32 9.28 14.52 8.14
C VAL A 32 8.78 13.18 7.60
N PHE A 33 9.20 12.80 6.39
CA PHE A 33 8.92 11.47 5.85
C PHE A 33 9.44 10.37 6.77
N ARG A 34 10.70 10.42 7.21
CA ARG A 34 11.27 9.39 8.11
C ARG A 34 10.49 9.31 9.41
N PHE A 35 10.15 10.44 10.01
CA PHE A 35 9.36 10.47 11.24
C PHE A 35 7.97 9.82 11.07
N VAL A 36 7.18 10.28 10.09
CA VAL A 36 5.80 9.79 9.87
C VAL A 36 5.78 8.35 9.37
N PHE A 37 6.74 7.95 8.52
CA PHE A 37 6.83 6.60 8.00
C PHE A 37 7.19 5.61 9.10
N ASN A 38 8.27 5.86 9.86
CA ASN A 38 8.71 4.98 10.94
C ASN A 38 7.69 4.88 12.09
N ALA A 39 6.90 5.93 12.34
CA ALA A 39 5.83 5.90 13.35
C ALA A 39 4.78 4.80 13.09
N GLN A 40 4.54 4.45 11.82
CA GLN A 40 3.62 3.36 11.46
C GLN A 40 4.18 1.97 11.78
N PHE A 41 5.49 1.85 11.93
CA PHE A 41 6.21 0.62 12.27
C PHE A 41 6.68 0.62 13.73
N PHE A 42 5.93 1.31 14.61
CA PHE A 42 6.24 1.41 16.04
C PHE A 42 7.65 1.96 16.34
N GLY A 43 8.14 2.86 15.48
CA GLY A 43 9.44 3.51 15.65
C GLY A 43 10.62 2.74 15.04
N ALA A 44 10.40 1.57 14.43
CA ALA A 44 11.46 0.90 13.68
C ALA A 44 11.92 1.76 12.48
N ASP A 45 13.23 1.87 12.25
CA ASP A 45 13.80 2.70 11.18
C ASP A 45 13.72 2.02 9.80
N VAL A 46 12.50 1.74 9.36
CA VAL A 46 12.21 1.11 8.05
C VAL A 46 12.51 2.08 6.91
N ALA A 47 12.37 3.39 7.14
CA ALA A 47 12.71 4.43 6.17
C ALA A 47 14.20 4.42 5.77
N ALA A 48 15.08 3.82 6.59
CA ALA A 48 16.49 3.65 6.22
C ALA A 48 16.70 2.68 5.04
N LEU A 49 15.73 1.80 4.76
CA LEU A 49 15.77 0.89 3.61
C LEU A 49 15.50 1.61 2.28
N LEU A 50 15.02 2.86 2.32
CA LEU A 50 14.80 3.63 1.10
C LEU A 50 16.14 3.91 0.40
N PRO A 51 16.23 3.71 -0.93
CA PRO A 51 17.43 4.07 -1.68
C PRO A 51 17.85 5.53 -1.45
N PRO A 52 19.16 5.84 -1.45
CA PRO A 52 19.65 7.20 -1.29
C PRO A 52 19.11 8.15 -2.36
N SER A 53 18.96 7.65 -3.60
CA SER A 53 18.43 8.37 -4.75
C SER A 53 17.12 7.74 -5.26
N LEU A 54 16.13 8.60 -5.50
CA LEU A 54 14.86 8.21 -6.08
C LEU A 54 14.89 8.48 -7.59
N THR A 55 14.69 7.45 -8.41
CA THR A 55 14.59 7.60 -9.86
C THR A 55 13.13 7.61 -10.29
N TYR A 56 12.84 8.30 -11.40
CA TYR A 56 11.49 8.32 -11.97
C TYR A 56 11.01 6.91 -12.36
N GLY A 57 11.90 6.08 -12.93
CA GLY A 57 11.60 4.68 -13.25
C GLY A 57 11.28 3.84 -12.02
N GLY A 58 12.04 4.00 -10.93
CA GLY A 58 11.79 3.29 -9.68
C GLY A 58 10.47 3.72 -9.02
N PHE A 59 10.14 5.01 -9.11
CA PHE A 59 8.84 5.53 -8.65
C PHE A 59 7.68 4.89 -9.43
N LEU A 60 7.69 5.00 -10.76
CA LEU A 60 6.59 4.52 -11.59
C LEU A 60 6.45 3.00 -11.50
N GLY A 61 7.56 2.27 -11.49
CA GLY A 61 7.56 0.82 -11.33
C GLY A 61 6.95 0.39 -9.99
N THR A 62 7.35 1.04 -8.90
CA THR A 62 6.79 0.76 -7.57
C THR A 62 5.31 1.10 -7.49
N LEU A 63 4.89 2.25 -8.02
CA LEU A 63 3.49 2.67 -8.04
C LEU A 63 2.61 1.64 -8.77
N LEU A 64 3.03 1.22 -9.97
CA LEU A 64 2.28 0.24 -10.76
C LEU A 64 2.22 -1.12 -10.05
N MET A 65 3.34 -1.60 -9.52
CA MET A 65 3.39 -2.86 -8.77
C MET A 65 2.52 -2.80 -7.51
N LEU A 66 2.51 -1.66 -6.80
CA LEU A 66 1.68 -1.48 -5.63
C LEU A 66 0.18 -1.48 -5.98
N ILE A 67 -0.22 -0.76 -7.03
CA ILE A 67 -1.62 -0.72 -7.48
C ILE A 67 -2.09 -2.11 -7.91
N VAL A 68 -1.34 -2.79 -8.78
CA VAL A 68 -1.72 -4.12 -9.27
C VAL A 68 -1.69 -5.15 -8.15
N GLY A 69 -0.62 -5.16 -7.34
CA GLY A 69 -0.45 -6.09 -6.23
C GLY A 69 -1.53 -5.94 -5.16
N SER A 70 -1.81 -4.71 -4.71
CA SER A 70 -2.88 -4.45 -3.74
C SER A 70 -4.26 -4.77 -4.30
N TRP A 71 -4.53 -4.51 -5.57
CA TRP A 71 -5.79 -4.89 -6.22
C TRP A 71 -5.98 -6.41 -6.21
N VAL A 72 -4.97 -7.17 -6.65
CA VAL A 72 -5.02 -8.64 -6.70
C VAL A 72 -5.18 -9.23 -5.30
N ALA A 73 -4.39 -8.75 -4.34
CA ALA A 73 -4.47 -9.19 -2.95
C ALA A 73 -5.85 -8.90 -2.35
N ALA A 74 -6.39 -7.70 -2.59
CA ALA A 74 -7.73 -7.33 -2.13
C ALA A 74 -8.84 -8.18 -2.76
N PHE A 75 -8.76 -8.43 -4.06
CA PHE A 75 -9.73 -9.28 -4.75
C PHE A 75 -9.70 -10.71 -4.20
N ALA A 76 -8.50 -11.28 -4.07
CA ALA A 76 -8.30 -12.62 -3.50
C ALA A 76 -8.81 -12.70 -2.06
N TRP A 77 -8.53 -11.68 -1.25
CA TRP A 77 -9.01 -11.59 0.12
C TRP A 77 -10.53 -11.51 0.20
N ALA A 78 -11.16 -10.64 -0.60
CA ALA A 78 -12.61 -10.52 -0.64
C ALA A 78 -13.28 -11.82 -1.10
N TRP A 79 -12.66 -12.53 -2.05
CA TRP A 79 -13.14 -13.86 -2.45
C TRP A 79 -13.02 -14.88 -1.31
N LEU A 80 -11.86 -14.97 -0.65
CA LEU A 80 -11.60 -15.91 0.44
C LEU A 80 -12.53 -15.64 1.62
N TYR A 81 -12.62 -14.38 2.07
CA TYR A 81 -13.51 -13.96 3.15
C TYR A 81 -14.96 -14.36 2.88
N ASN A 82 -15.46 -14.11 1.66
CA ASN A 82 -16.81 -14.49 1.29
C ASN A 82 -17.02 -16.02 1.29
N ARG A 83 -16.00 -16.79 0.89
CA ARG A 83 -16.06 -18.26 0.95
C ARG A 83 -16.12 -18.75 2.40
N LEU A 84 -15.25 -18.26 3.26
CA LEU A 84 -15.21 -18.65 4.67
C LEU A 84 -16.49 -18.25 5.41
N ALA A 85 -16.99 -17.03 5.17
CA ALA A 85 -18.25 -16.57 5.75
C ALA A 85 -19.46 -17.39 5.27
N ALA A 86 -19.41 -17.99 4.07
CA ALA A 86 -20.47 -18.89 3.58
C ALA A 86 -20.41 -20.29 4.20
N LEU A 87 -19.26 -20.69 4.76
CA LEU A 87 -19.06 -22.02 5.36
C LEU A 87 -19.51 -22.09 6.83
N GLY A 88 -19.97 -20.98 7.43
CA GLY A 88 -20.49 -20.99 8.81
C GLY A 88 -19.43 -21.35 9.84
N VAL A 89 -18.18 -20.94 9.63
CA VAL A 89 -17.21 -20.91 10.73
C VAL A 89 -17.56 -19.68 11.56
N ASP A 90 -18.49 -19.88 12.49
CA ASP A 90 -18.91 -18.91 13.49
C ASP A 90 -17.74 -18.55 14.43
#